data_AF-A0AAW2Y6W4-F1
#
_entry.id   AF-A0AAW2Y6W4-F1
#
_cell.length_a   1.000
_cell.length_b   1.000
_cell.length_c   1.000
_cell.angle_alpha   90.00
_cell.angle_beta   90.00
_cell.angle_gamma   90.00
#
_symmetry.space_group_name_H-M   'P 1'
#
loop_
_entity.id
_entity.type
_entity.pdbx_description
1 polymer ?
#
loop_
_entity_poly.entity_id
_entity_poly.type
_entity_poly.pdbx_seq_one_letter_code
_entity_poly.pdbx_strand_id
1 'polypeptide(L)'
;MPASGPTPPVVELVMATADFQRDLALWNISPIKGGVDAKELFHVYITLWIQDKRLALLDFCKLDKRTSFILVSCIWHVANVMPGKVFQLPTQHATTSFIDDIYNRLKETLAEYDVIISRWPEYTFTLENAIADVEKAVVESLERQYAEVLSPLKENTMPMKFGLKYVQKFAKGNVCPYSVSTELGVLLNSMKRMLDTLRPQIEAQLKLWGSCIPESGNMVPGECLSEVTVMIRSKFRAYVQAVIDKLVENTKLHNATKLKKIIQDAKENVVESDLRRRMQPLKELLAGTIDQLHAVLETQVFVIVCRGFWDRMGQDMLKFLEDRKENRSWYKASRVAVTVLDDTFASQMQQLLGNALQEKDVEPPRCILEVRSMLCKDGMNHKENNYYY
;
A
#
# COMPACT_ATOMS: atom_id res chain seq x y z
N MET A 1 -30.17 25.57 22.55
CA MET A 1 -29.17 24.55 22.16
C MET A 1 -28.18 25.24 21.23
N PRO A 2 -26.86 25.19 21.48
CA PRO A 2 -25.90 25.69 20.51
C PRO A 2 -25.99 24.90 19.20
N ALA A 3 -25.58 25.50 18.09
CA ALA A 3 -25.64 24.86 16.79
C ALA A 3 -24.75 23.61 16.73
N SER A 4 -25.20 22.58 16.00
CA SER A 4 -24.53 21.28 15.89
C SER A 4 -23.29 21.26 14.98
N GLY A 5 -22.88 22.43 14.46
CA GLY A 5 -21.73 22.57 13.57
C GLY A 5 -21.65 23.97 12.94
N PRO A 6 -20.64 24.22 12.10
CA PRO A 6 -20.43 25.48 11.40
C PRO A 6 -21.45 25.68 10.27
N THR A 7 -22.74 25.80 10.60
CA THR A 7 -23.78 26.15 9.62
C THR A 7 -23.54 27.57 9.07
N PRO A 8 -24.00 27.90 7.85
CA PRO A 8 -23.71 29.20 7.24
C PRO A 8 -24.01 30.41 8.15
N PRO A 9 -25.18 30.50 8.84
CA PRO A 9 -25.47 31.63 9.73
C PRO A 9 -24.54 31.71 10.95
N VAL A 10 -24.09 30.56 11.46
CA VAL A 10 -23.18 30.47 12.61
C VAL A 10 -21.77 30.84 12.18
N VAL A 11 -21.34 30.40 11.00
CA VAL A 11 -20.06 30.81 10.41
C VAL A 11 -20.06 32.32 10.17
N GLU A 12 -21.12 32.89 9.59
CA GLU A 12 -21.24 34.35 9.42
C GLU A 12 -21.13 35.12 10.74
N LEU A 13 -21.75 34.63 11.81
CA LEU A 13 -21.64 35.23 13.14
C LEU A 13 -20.20 35.16 13.68
N VAL A 14 -19.58 33.98 13.62
CA VAL A 14 -18.18 33.76 14.04
C VAL A 14 -17.26 34.71 13.29
N MET A 15 -17.48 34.86 12.00
CA MET A 15 -16.72 35.69 11.08
C MET A 15 -16.87 37.17 11.37
N ALA A 16 -18.10 37.66 11.46
CA ALA A 16 -18.38 39.05 11.77
C ALA A 16 -17.75 39.46 13.11
N THR A 17 -17.82 38.57 14.11
CA THR A 17 -17.22 38.84 15.44
C THR A 17 -15.70 38.87 15.38
N ALA A 18 -15.07 37.92 14.67
CA ALA A 18 -13.61 37.86 14.53
C ALA A 18 -13.06 39.04 13.72
N ASP A 19 -13.73 39.40 12.62
CA ASP A 19 -13.35 40.52 11.77
C ASP A 19 -13.55 41.86 12.50
N PHE A 20 -14.66 42.03 13.25
CA PHE A 20 -14.87 43.22 14.08
C PHE A 20 -13.78 43.38 15.14
N GLN A 21 -13.39 42.31 15.85
CA GLN A 21 -12.29 42.38 16.81
C GLN A 21 -10.96 42.77 16.13
N ARG A 22 -10.70 42.27 14.92
CA ARG A 22 -9.52 42.65 14.13
C ARG A 22 -9.57 44.13 13.75
N ASP A 23 -10.72 44.64 13.32
CA ASP A 23 -10.90 46.05 12.94
C ASP A 23 -10.67 46.98 14.13
N LEU A 24 -11.19 46.63 15.31
CA LEU A 24 -10.92 47.39 16.54
C LEU A 24 -9.42 47.46 16.86
N ALA A 25 -8.71 46.34 16.71
CA ALA A 25 -7.26 46.30 16.93
C ALA A 25 -6.51 47.17 15.90
N LEU A 26 -6.92 47.13 14.61
CA LEU A 26 -6.35 47.97 13.56
C LEU A 26 -6.59 49.47 13.79
N TRP A 27 -7.73 49.83 14.40
CA TRP A 27 -8.05 51.20 14.78
C TRP A 27 -7.38 51.66 16.08
N ASN A 28 -6.49 50.85 16.68
CA ASN A 28 -5.84 51.08 17.96
C ASN A 28 -6.84 51.27 19.13
N ILE A 29 -8.03 50.68 19.02
CA ILE A 29 -9.00 50.65 20.12
C ILE A 29 -8.60 49.50 21.03
N SER A 30 -8.07 49.83 22.21
CA SER A 30 -7.59 48.84 23.16
C SER A 30 -8.75 48.01 23.73
N PRO A 31 -8.56 46.70 23.92
CA PRO A 31 -9.54 45.87 24.62
C PRO A 31 -9.80 46.45 26.02
N ILE A 32 -11.07 46.67 26.34
CA ILE A 32 -11.46 47.11 27.69
C ILE A 32 -11.10 45.98 28.67
N LYS A 33 -10.62 46.32 29.87
CA LYS A 33 -10.35 45.33 30.92
C LYS A 33 -11.66 44.57 31.25
N GLY A 34 -11.71 43.27 30.96
CA GLY A 34 -12.92 42.45 31.06
C GLY A 34 -13.75 42.33 29.76
N GLY A 35 -13.22 42.80 28.63
CA GLY A 35 -13.80 42.60 27.30
C GLY A 35 -13.81 41.14 26.88
N VAL A 36 -14.71 40.80 25.96
CA VAL A 36 -14.86 39.44 25.42
C VAL A 36 -13.88 39.28 24.26
N ASP A 37 -13.01 38.27 24.35
CA ASP A 37 -12.20 37.83 23.21
C ASP A 37 -13.01 36.91 22.31
N ALA A 38 -13.06 37.20 21.01
CA ALA A 38 -13.83 36.47 20.01
C ALA A 38 -13.37 35.03 19.88
N LYS A 39 -12.06 34.75 19.97
CA LYS A 39 -11.54 33.38 19.90
C LYS A 39 -11.98 32.60 21.12
N GLU A 40 -11.82 33.15 22.32
CA GLU A 40 -12.26 32.52 23.57
C GLU A 40 -13.78 32.31 23.61
N LEU A 41 -14.56 33.25 23.07
CA LEU A 41 -16.01 33.15 22.98
C LEU A 41 -16.46 31.93 22.17
N PHE A 42 -15.77 31.64 21.06
CA PHE A 42 -16.11 30.53 20.16
C PHE A 42 -15.30 29.25 20.40
N HIS A 43 -14.26 29.30 21.23
CA HIS A 43 -13.29 28.21 21.39
C HIS A 43 -13.92 26.88 21.77
N VAL A 44 -14.79 26.90 22.79
CA VAL A 44 -15.50 25.70 23.26
C VAL A 44 -16.37 25.11 22.15
N TYR A 45 -17.05 25.95 21.37
CA TYR A 45 -17.92 25.49 20.29
C TYR A 45 -17.14 24.88 19.13
N ILE A 46 -16.08 25.55 18.68
CA ILE A 46 -15.25 25.06 17.57
C ILE A 46 -14.59 23.73 17.93
N THR A 47 -14.05 23.62 19.15
CA THR A 47 -13.44 22.38 19.65
C THR A 47 -14.47 21.25 19.74
N LEU A 48 -15.68 21.52 20.24
CA LEU A 48 -16.77 20.55 20.27
C LEU A 48 -17.20 20.13 18.86
N TRP A 49 -17.34 21.06 17.91
CA TRP A 49 -17.71 20.73 16.53
C TRP A 49 -16.66 19.83 15.87
N ILE A 50 -15.36 20.12 16.05
CA ILE A 50 -14.28 19.29 15.52
C ILE A 50 -14.38 17.88 16.14
N GLN A 51 -14.61 17.81 17.45
CA GLN A 51 -14.74 16.53 18.15
C GLN A 51 -15.98 15.73 17.69
N ASP A 52 -17.12 16.39 17.51
CA ASP A 52 -18.35 15.74 17.05
C ASP A 52 -18.19 15.22 15.61
N LYS A 53 -17.56 16.01 14.72
CA LYS A 53 -17.22 15.58 13.36
C LYS A 53 -16.26 14.40 13.37
N ARG A 54 -15.21 14.44 14.21
CA ARG A 54 -14.29 13.32 14.42
C ARG A 54 -15.04 12.06 14.85
N LEU A 55 -15.92 12.15 15.84
CA LEU A 55 -16.70 11.00 16.33
C LEU A 55 -17.63 10.43 15.25
N ALA A 56 -18.32 11.28 14.49
CA ALA A 56 -19.19 10.85 13.39
C ALA A 56 -18.40 10.10 12.30
N LEU A 57 -17.20 10.58 11.95
CA LEU A 57 -16.32 9.90 10.99
C LEU A 57 -15.77 8.58 11.54
N LEU A 58 -15.41 8.53 12.83
CA LEU A 58 -14.98 7.30 13.49
C LEU A 58 -16.09 6.26 13.56
N ASP A 59 -17.34 6.69 13.79
CA ASP A 59 -18.50 5.80 13.77
C ASP A 59 -18.78 5.26 12.37
N PHE A 60 -18.58 6.07 11.32
CA PHE A 60 -18.63 5.59 9.94
C PHE A 60 -17.60 4.47 9.68
N CYS A 61 -16.40 4.57 10.27
CA CYS A 61 -15.38 3.51 10.16
C CYS A 61 -15.76 2.20 10.85
N LYS A 62 -16.77 2.17 11.72
CA LYS A 62 -17.24 0.95 12.40
C LYS A 62 -18.24 0.14 11.56
N LEU A 63 -18.77 0.69 10.47
CA LEU A 63 -19.74 0.01 9.61
C LEU A 63 -19.09 -1.20 8.93
N ASP A 64 -19.70 -2.38 9.09
CA ASP A 64 -19.17 -3.67 8.61
C ASP A 64 -19.35 -3.85 7.09
N LYS A 65 -18.57 -4.76 6.48
CA LYS A 65 -18.59 -5.11 5.04
C LYS A 65 -20.01 -5.35 4.52
N ARG A 66 -20.82 -6.08 5.30
CA ARG A 66 -22.21 -6.42 4.96
C ARG A 66 -23.11 -5.18 4.94
N THR A 67 -22.89 -4.28 5.89
CA THR A 67 -23.64 -3.02 6.01
C THR A 67 -23.21 -2.01 4.95
N SER A 68 -21.92 -1.91 4.62
CA SER A 68 -21.44 -1.06 3.51
C SER A 68 -21.95 -1.56 2.16
N PHE A 69 -21.96 -2.87 1.90
CA PHE A 69 -22.55 -3.40 0.65
C PHE A 69 -24.06 -3.14 0.57
N ILE A 70 -24.78 -3.28 1.68
CA ILE A 70 -26.22 -2.96 1.76
C ILE A 70 -26.44 -1.44 1.64
N LEU A 71 -25.64 -0.59 2.29
CA LEU A 71 -25.77 0.86 2.22
C LEU A 71 -25.46 1.38 0.82
N VAL A 72 -24.41 0.86 0.17
CA VAL A 72 -24.07 1.17 -1.23
C VAL A 72 -25.16 0.66 -2.16
N SER A 73 -25.71 -0.54 -1.94
CA SER A 73 -26.86 -1.06 -2.69
C SER A 73 -28.12 -0.21 -2.50
N CYS A 74 -28.35 0.33 -1.30
CA CYS A 74 -29.49 1.20 -0.98
C CYS A 74 -29.32 2.60 -1.57
N ILE A 75 -28.13 3.21 -1.44
CA ILE A 75 -27.80 4.50 -2.06
C ILE A 75 -27.86 4.37 -3.59
N TRP A 76 -27.39 3.25 -4.15
CA TRP A 76 -27.56 2.89 -5.56
C TRP A 76 -29.04 2.79 -5.94
N HIS A 77 -29.87 2.09 -5.17
CA HIS A 77 -31.31 1.99 -5.46
C HIS A 77 -32.02 3.34 -5.41
N VAL A 78 -31.64 4.21 -4.47
CA VAL A 78 -32.21 5.56 -4.35
C VAL A 78 -31.72 6.48 -5.48
N ALA A 79 -30.46 6.37 -5.90
CA ALA A 79 -29.91 7.13 -7.02
C ALA A 79 -30.41 6.66 -8.41
N ASN A 80 -30.87 5.41 -8.53
CA ASN A 80 -31.43 4.84 -9.77
C ASN A 80 -32.94 5.10 -9.97
N VAL A 81 -33.53 6.01 -9.20
CA VAL A 81 -34.86 6.57 -9.52
C VAL A 81 -34.78 7.61 -10.66
N MET A 82 -33.58 7.93 -11.16
CA MET A 82 -33.41 8.61 -12.46
C MET A 82 -33.01 7.61 -13.56
N PRO A 83 -33.87 7.39 -14.59
CA PRO A 83 -33.55 6.49 -15.68
C PRO A 83 -32.63 7.18 -16.68
N GLY A 84 -31.36 6.79 -16.75
CA GLY A 84 -30.48 7.35 -17.77
C GLY A 84 -28.99 7.05 -17.76
N LYS A 85 -28.48 6.06 -17.01
CA LYS A 85 -27.10 5.57 -17.22
C LYS A 85 -26.92 4.19 -16.60
N VAL A 86 -26.88 3.17 -17.46
CA VAL A 86 -26.50 1.81 -17.10
C VAL A 86 -24.99 1.81 -16.80
N PHE A 87 -24.60 1.48 -15.57
CA PHE A 87 -23.21 1.20 -15.22
C PHE A 87 -23.00 -0.33 -15.22
N GLN A 88 -22.13 -0.84 -16.09
CA GLN A 88 -21.86 -2.27 -16.29
C GLN A 88 -20.61 -2.75 -15.54
N LEU A 89 -20.80 -3.86 -14.79
CA LEU A 89 -19.91 -5.01 -14.50
C LEU A 89 -18.64 -4.85 -13.63
N PRO A 90 -18.09 -5.97 -13.07
CA PRO A 90 -17.16 -5.94 -11.96
C PRO A 90 -15.83 -5.37 -12.44
N THR A 91 -15.46 -4.23 -11.87
CA THR A 91 -14.23 -3.54 -12.21
C THR A 91 -13.04 -4.41 -11.81
N GLN A 92 -12.32 -4.94 -12.81
CA GLN A 92 -10.93 -5.36 -12.64
C GLN A 92 -10.18 -4.21 -11.94
N HIS A 93 -9.28 -4.53 -11.01
CA HIS A 93 -8.53 -3.53 -10.23
C HIS A 93 -9.37 -2.67 -9.25
N ALA A 94 -10.52 -3.16 -8.78
CA ALA A 94 -11.40 -2.42 -7.86
C ALA A 94 -10.68 -1.96 -6.57
N THR A 95 -11.03 -0.76 -6.10
CA THR A 95 -10.81 -0.30 -4.73
C THR A 95 -12.12 -0.39 -3.94
N THR A 96 -12.03 -0.43 -2.61
CA THR A 96 -13.25 -0.38 -1.80
C THR A 96 -13.85 1.03 -1.81
N SER A 97 -15.15 1.15 -2.14
CA SER A 97 -15.85 2.44 -2.17
C SER A 97 -15.81 3.15 -0.80
N PHE A 98 -15.72 2.38 0.29
CA PHE A 98 -15.56 2.89 1.65
C PHE A 98 -14.41 3.91 1.78
N ILE A 99 -13.29 3.67 1.10
CA ILE A 99 -12.12 4.56 1.15
C ILE A 99 -12.39 5.86 0.40
N ASP A 100 -12.97 5.81 -0.80
CA ASP A 100 -13.32 7.04 -1.50
C ASP A 100 -14.37 7.85 -0.74
N ASP A 101 -15.36 7.18 -0.13
CA ASP A 101 -16.43 7.82 0.66
C ASP A 101 -15.88 8.54 1.90
N ILE A 102 -15.04 7.88 2.71
CA ILE A 102 -14.48 8.52 3.91
C ILE A 102 -13.54 9.68 3.54
N TYR A 103 -12.72 9.54 2.50
CA TYR A 103 -11.82 10.61 2.07
C TYR A 103 -12.56 11.79 1.44
N ASN A 104 -13.69 11.56 0.76
CA ASN A 104 -14.56 12.65 0.30
C ASN A 104 -15.16 13.41 1.48
N ARG A 105 -15.65 12.70 2.51
CA ARG A 105 -16.15 13.33 3.75
C ARG A 105 -15.06 14.10 4.49
N LEU A 106 -13.81 13.61 4.49
CA LEU A 106 -12.68 14.33 5.06
C LEU A 106 -12.43 15.65 4.31
N LYS A 107 -12.49 15.65 2.97
CA LYS A 107 -12.36 16.88 2.17
C LYS A 107 -13.51 17.86 2.41
N GLU A 108 -14.74 17.36 2.48
CA GLU A 108 -15.91 18.19 2.83
C GLU A 108 -15.73 18.82 4.21
N THR A 109 -15.27 18.03 5.18
CA THR A 109 -14.96 18.53 6.53
C THR A 109 -13.90 19.63 6.44
N LEU A 110 -12.79 19.41 5.74
CA LEU A 110 -11.76 20.45 5.58
C LEU A 110 -12.33 21.73 4.93
N ALA A 111 -13.18 21.60 3.91
CA ALA A 111 -13.82 22.76 3.28
C ALA A 111 -14.73 23.54 4.24
N GLU A 112 -15.47 22.86 5.12
CA GLU A 112 -16.31 23.50 6.15
C GLU A 112 -15.49 24.34 7.15
N TYR A 113 -14.27 23.90 7.47
CA TYR A 113 -13.41 24.58 8.45
C TYR A 113 -12.46 25.63 7.86
N ASP A 114 -12.38 25.74 6.53
CA ASP A 114 -11.47 26.67 5.84
C ASP A 114 -11.65 28.13 6.31
N VAL A 115 -12.91 28.53 6.48
CA VAL A 115 -13.28 29.88 6.92
C VAL A 115 -12.82 30.14 8.36
N ILE A 116 -13.01 29.17 9.25
CA ILE A 116 -12.61 29.27 10.67
C ILE A 116 -11.09 29.30 10.78
N ILE A 117 -10.40 28.41 10.07
CA ILE A 117 -8.93 28.28 10.11
C ILE A 117 -8.25 29.52 9.52
N SER A 118 -8.83 30.13 8.48
CA SER A 118 -8.33 31.39 7.93
C SER A 118 -8.29 32.54 8.96
N ARG A 119 -9.11 32.48 10.02
CA ARG A 119 -9.17 33.50 11.08
C ARG A 119 -8.36 33.09 12.32
N TRP A 120 -8.40 31.81 12.65
CA TRP A 120 -7.67 31.21 13.76
C TRP A 120 -6.90 29.98 13.29
N PRO A 121 -5.72 30.18 12.70
CA PRO A 121 -4.90 29.10 12.14
C PRO A 121 -4.51 28.01 13.15
N GLU A 122 -4.56 28.30 14.46
CA GLU A 122 -4.15 27.35 15.50
C GLU A 122 -5.09 26.15 15.62
N TYR A 123 -6.34 26.25 15.15
CA TYR A 123 -7.24 25.09 15.08
C TYR A 123 -6.81 24.05 14.04
N THR A 124 -5.87 24.39 13.16
CA THR A 124 -5.25 23.43 12.22
C THR A 124 -4.71 22.22 12.96
N PHE A 125 -4.04 22.41 14.10
CA PHE A 125 -3.48 21.30 14.89
C PHE A 125 -4.56 20.37 15.46
N THR A 126 -5.65 20.95 15.97
CA THR A 126 -6.77 20.16 16.51
C THR A 126 -7.45 19.35 15.41
N LEU A 127 -7.65 19.96 14.24
CA LEU A 127 -8.26 19.29 13.09
C LEU A 127 -7.33 18.23 12.48
N GLU A 128 -6.02 18.51 12.39
CA GLU A 128 -5.02 17.54 11.94
C GLU A 128 -5.04 16.28 12.83
N ASN A 129 -5.04 16.45 14.14
CA ASN A 129 -5.12 15.32 15.09
C ASN A 129 -6.41 14.52 14.89
N ALA A 130 -7.56 15.20 14.72
CA ALA A 130 -8.83 14.54 14.48
C ALA A 130 -8.83 13.73 13.18
N ILE A 131 -8.24 14.26 12.10
CA ILE A 131 -8.12 13.58 10.82
C ILE A 131 -7.16 12.39 10.93
N ALA A 132 -6.02 12.56 11.61
CA ALA A 132 -5.06 11.48 11.83
C ALA A 132 -5.71 10.29 12.57
N ASP A 133 -6.53 10.56 13.58
CA ASP A 133 -7.30 9.52 14.29
C ASP A 133 -8.29 8.79 13.37
N VAL A 134 -9.00 9.53 12.52
CA VAL A 134 -9.92 8.95 11.54
C VAL A 134 -9.17 8.06 10.56
N GLU A 135 -8.03 8.53 10.02
CA GLU A 135 -7.23 7.74 9.09
C GLU A 135 -6.64 6.48 9.74
N LYS A 136 -6.22 6.55 11.01
CA LYS A 136 -5.84 5.36 11.80
C LYS A 136 -7.01 4.37 11.87
N ALA A 137 -8.22 4.83 12.19
CA ALA A 137 -9.42 4.00 12.26
C ALA A 137 -9.86 3.44 10.90
N VAL A 138 -9.64 4.17 9.79
CA VAL A 138 -9.89 3.69 8.42
C VAL A 138 -9.03 2.46 8.11
N VAL A 139 -7.73 2.53 8.46
CA VAL A 139 -6.80 1.40 8.25
C VAL A 139 -7.20 0.21 9.11
N GLU A 140 -7.55 0.43 10.37
CA GLU A 140 -8.03 -0.64 11.26
C GLU A 140 -9.34 -1.26 10.74
N SER A 141 -10.24 -0.44 10.20
CA SER A 141 -11.49 -0.91 9.60
C SER A 141 -11.22 -1.77 8.37
N LEU A 142 -10.32 -1.35 7.47
CA LEU A 142 -9.88 -2.17 6.34
C LEU A 142 -9.32 -3.52 6.81
N GLU A 143 -8.42 -3.51 7.79
CA GLU A 143 -7.85 -4.77 8.30
C GLU A 143 -8.88 -5.69 8.93
N ARG A 144 -9.89 -5.14 9.60
CA ARG A 144 -11.02 -5.89 10.16
C ARG A 144 -11.88 -6.47 9.05
N GLN A 145 -12.25 -5.65 8.06
CA GLN A 145 -13.06 -6.05 6.92
C GLN A 145 -12.40 -7.17 6.11
N TYR A 146 -11.07 -7.15 5.98
CA TYR A 146 -10.31 -8.15 5.21
C TYR A 146 -9.56 -9.16 6.10
N ALA A 147 -9.96 -9.31 7.37
CA ALA A 147 -9.24 -10.14 8.34
C ALA A 147 -9.11 -11.60 7.92
N GLU A 148 -10.16 -12.18 7.32
CA GLU A 148 -10.15 -13.55 6.81
C GLU A 148 -9.12 -13.75 5.70
N VAL A 149 -9.04 -12.81 4.77
CA VAL A 149 -8.10 -12.85 3.65
C VAL A 149 -6.66 -12.57 4.10
N LEU A 150 -6.48 -11.75 5.15
CA LEU A 150 -5.18 -11.46 5.75
C LEU A 150 -4.68 -12.60 6.66
N SER A 151 -5.57 -13.44 7.17
CA SER A 151 -5.22 -14.52 8.11
C SER A 151 -4.12 -15.47 7.60
N PRO A 152 -4.12 -15.95 6.33
CA PRO A 152 -3.08 -16.87 5.85
C PRO A 152 -1.72 -16.20 5.66
N LEU A 153 -1.70 -14.86 5.56
CA LEU A 153 -0.47 -14.06 5.44
C LEU A 153 0.19 -13.86 6.82
N LYS A 154 -0.61 -13.64 7.86
CA LYS A 154 -0.13 -13.42 9.24
C LYS A 154 0.51 -14.65 9.87
N GLU A 155 0.12 -15.86 9.45
CA GLU A 155 0.74 -17.11 9.91
C GLU A 155 2.23 -17.23 9.52
N ASN A 156 2.68 -16.52 8.47
CA ASN A 156 4.08 -16.50 8.04
C ASN A 156 4.93 -15.40 8.71
N THR A 157 4.31 -14.41 9.36
CA THR A 157 5.02 -13.24 9.93
C THR A 157 5.61 -13.54 11.30
N MET A 158 5.16 -14.60 11.97
CA MET A 158 5.67 -15.02 13.28
C MET A 158 6.86 -15.98 13.08
N PRO A 159 8.03 -15.74 13.71
CA PRO A 159 9.10 -16.72 13.72
C PRO A 159 8.56 -18.02 14.33
N MET A 160 8.70 -19.14 13.62
CA MET A 160 8.28 -20.46 14.09
C MET A 160 8.60 -20.65 15.58
N LYS A 161 7.56 -20.68 16.42
CA LYS A 161 7.58 -21.34 17.71
C LYS A 161 6.65 -22.55 17.65
N PHE A 162 7.25 -23.68 17.98
CA PHE A 162 6.78 -25.05 17.83
C PHE A 162 5.41 -25.33 18.48
N GLY A 163 4.75 -26.36 17.95
CA GLY A 163 4.00 -27.30 18.79
C GLY A 163 2.55 -27.53 18.38
N LEU A 164 2.25 -28.77 17.99
CA LEU A 164 0.94 -29.43 18.06
C LEU A 164 -0.14 -29.16 17.00
N LYS A 165 -0.23 -28.01 16.32
CA LYS A 165 -1.29 -27.82 15.29
C LYS A 165 -0.99 -28.43 13.92
N TYR A 166 0.24 -28.91 13.69
CA TYR A 166 0.69 -29.44 12.41
C TYR A 166 0.52 -30.95 12.21
N VAL A 167 -0.18 -31.67 13.09
CA VAL A 167 -0.32 -33.15 12.97
C VAL A 167 -1.64 -33.57 12.30
N GLN A 168 -2.59 -32.66 12.06
CA GLN A 168 -3.89 -33.03 11.44
C GLN A 168 -4.06 -32.70 9.94
N LYS A 169 -3.05 -32.13 9.27
CA LYS A 169 -3.11 -31.84 7.81
C LYS A 169 -2.13 -32.65 6.94
N PHE A 170 -1.52 -33.71 7.48
CA PHE A 170 -0.68 -34.65 6.71
C PHE A 170 -1.41 -35.91 6.26
N ALA A 171 -2.75 -35.92 6.29
CA ALA A 171 -3.54 -36.98 5.69
C ALA A 171 -3.95 -36.59 4.25
N LYS A 172 -3.11 -37.00 3.28
CA LYS A 172 -3.42 -37.22 1.85
C LYS A 172 -4.08 -36.08 1.04
N GLY A 173 -3.33 -35.51 0.10
CA GLY A 173 -3.84 -34.76 -1.07
C GLY A 173 -2.96 -33.57 -1.42
N ASN A 174 -2.70 -33.32 -2.70
CA ASN A 174 -1.91 -32.20 -3.22
C ASN A 174 -2.04 -30.90 -2.39
N VAL A 175 -0.92 -30.33 -1.95
CA VAL A 175 -0.91 -28.96 -1.39
C VAL A 175 -1.27 -28.02 -2.53
N CYS A 176 -2.45 -27.39 -2.46
CA CYS A 176 -2.89 -26.42 -3.46
C CYS A 176 -1.95 -25.20 -3.44
N PRO A 177 -1.47 -24.72 -4.60
CA PRO A 177 -0.69 -23.49 -4.65
C PRO A 177 -1.51 -22.32 -4.12
N TYR A 178 -0.86 -21.42 -3.41
CA TYR A 178 -1.44 -20.15 -2.99
C TYR A 178 -1.79 -19.30 -4.21
N SER A 179 -2.97 -18.66 -4.18
CA SER A 179 -3.38 -17.69 -5.19
C SER A 179 -3.80 -16.40 -4.49
N VAL A 180 -3.51 -15.27 -5.11
CA VAL A 180 -3.92 -13.95 -4.60
C VAL A 180 -5.40 -13.78 -4.88
N SER A 181 -6.25 -13.73 -3.85
CA SER A 181 -7.68 -13.54 -4.05
C SER A 181 -7.99 -12.13 -4.57
N THR A 182 -9.11 -11.99 -5.28
CA THR A 182 -9.61 -10.68 -5.72
C THR A 182 -9.78 -9.72 -4.55
N GLU A 183 -10.27 -10.20 -3.40
CA GLU A 183 -10.45 -9.39 -2.19
C GLU A 183 -9.12 -8.87 -1.62
N LEU A 184 -8.04 -9.66 -1.69
CA LEU A 184 -6.72 -9.21 -1.30
C LEU A 184 -6.21 -8.13 -2.26
N GLY A 185 -6.47 -8.31 -3.56
CA GLY A 185 -6.19 -7.29 -4.57
C GLY A 185 -6.90 -5.97 -4.25
N VAL A 186 -8.19 -6.01 -3.93
CA VAL A 186 -8.97 -4.82 -3.53
C VAL A 186 -8.35 -4.12 -2.33
N LEU A 187 -7.93 -4.87 -1.30
CA LEU A 187 -7.28 -4.30 -0.12
C LEU A 187 -5.97 -3.59 -0.49
N LEU A 188 -5.07 -4.25 -1.23
CA LEU A 188 -3.77 -3.70 -1.59
C LEU A 188 -3.90 -2.48 -2.50
N ASN A 189 -4.79 -2.53 -3.50
CA ASN A 189 -5.10 -1.39 -4.37
C ASN A 189 -5.67 -0.22 -3.55
N SER A 190 -6.57 -0.50 -2.60
CA SER A 190 -7.15 0.54 -1.73
C SER A 190 -6.08 1.22 -0.85
N MET A 191 -5.20 0.45 -0.23
CA MET A 191 -4.09 1.01 0.56
C MET A 191 -3.14 1.83 -0.31
N LYS A 192 -2.85 1.37 -1.53
CA LYS A 192 -2.01 2.10 -2.47
C LYS A 192 -2.66 3.41 -2.91
N ARG A 193 -3.95 3.38 -3.23
CA ARG A 193 -4.75 4.56 -3.57
C ARG A 193 -4.80 5.59 -2.45
N MET A 194 -4.95 5.15 -1.19
CA MET A 194 -4.84 6.05 -0.04
C MET A 194 -3.51 6.79 -0.04
N LEU A 195 -2.41 6.07 -0.21
CA LEU A 195 -1.05 6.64 -0.16
C LEU A 195 -0.76 7.61 -1.32
N ASP A 196 -1.19 7.27 -2.53
CA ASP A 196 -0.73 7.96 -3.74
C ASP A 196 -1.70 9.04 -4.23
N THR A 197 -2.99 8.92 -3.91
CA THR A 197 -4.02 9.83 -4.45
C THR A 197 -4.75 10.59 -3.36
N LEU A 198 -5.27 9.90 -2.35
CA LEU A 198 -6.24 10.50 -1.42
C LEU A 198 -5.56 11.30 -0.30
N ARG A 199 -4.56 10.72 0.38
CA ARG A 199 -3.81 11.39 1.45
C ARG A 199 -3.07 12.65 1.00
N PRO A 200 -2.36 12.66 -0.16
CA PRO A 200 -1.63 13.85 -0.58
C PRO A 200 -2.54 15.08 -0.74
N GLN A 201 -3.82 14.89 -1.05
CA GLN A 201 -4.78 15.99 -1.17
C GLN A 201 -5.13 16.59 0.21
N ILE A 202 -5.29 15.74 1.23
CA ILE A 202 -5.51 16.14 2.62
C ILE A 202 -4.25 16.83 3.19
N GLU A 203 -3.08 16.23 2.99
CA GLU A 203 -1.79 16.77 3.41
C GLU A 203 -1.52 18.14 2.77
N ALA A 204 -1.84 18.31 1.48
CA ALA A 204 -1.66 19.59 0.79
C ALA A 204 -2.50 20.71 1.42
N GLN A 205 -3.78 20.44 1.74
CA GLN A 205 -4.66 21.45 2.35
C GLN A 205 -4.19 21.84 3.75
N LEU A 206 -3.86 20.87 4.60
CA LEU A 206 -3.38 21.15 5.96
C LEU A 206 -2.00 21.85 5.95
N LYS A 207 -1.14 21.53 4.98
CA LYS A 207 0.13 22.23 4.79
C LYS A 207 -0.06 23.68 4.38
N LEU A 208 -1.05 23.98 3.53
CA LEU A 208 -1.39 25.36 3.16
C LEU A 208 -1.79 26.15 4.41
N TRP A 209 -2.67 25.62 5.25
CA TRP A 209 -3.06 26.29 6.49
C TRP A 209 -1.93 26.40 7.50
N GLY A 210 -1.08 25.36 7.62
CA GLY A 210 0.09 25.37 8.49
C GLY A 210 1.11 26.45 8.15
N SER A 211 1.22 26.84 6.87
CA SER A 211 2.13 27.92 6.44
C SER A 211 1.73 29.31 6.95
N CYS A 212 0.48 29.47 7.39
CA CYS A 212 -0.04 30.72 7.95
C CYS A 212 0.22 30.86 9.45
N ILE A 213 0.73 29.81 10.11
CA ILE A 213 1.00 29.80 11.56
C ILE A 213 2.46 30.26 11.77
N PRO A 214 2.71 31.29 12.59
CA PRO A 214 4.09 31.65 12.96
C PRO A 214 4.75 30.47 13.68
N GLU A 215 6.06 30.28 13.51
CA GLU A 215 6.85 29.25 14.22
C GLU A 215 6.86 29.56 15.74
N SER A 216 5.80 29.18 16.44
CA SER A 216 5.65 29.38 17.87
C SER A 216 5.10 28.10 18.52
N GLY A 217 6.01 27.20 18.91
CA GLY A 217 5.68 26.02 19.72
C GLY A 217 6.49 24.77 19.35
N ASN A 218 6.26 23.70 20.13
CA ASN A 218 6.85 22.37 19.91
C ASN A 218 6.08 21.53 18.88
N MET A 219 4.91 21.98 18.40
CA MET A 219 4.07 21.22 17.46
C MET A 219 4.35 21.68 16.03
N VAL A 220 4.83 20.76 15.20
CA VAL A 220 5.12 21.00 13.78
C VAL A 220 3.91 20.60 12.94
N PRO A 221 3.29 21.52 12.16
CA PRO A 221 2.18 21.16 11.28
C PRO A 221 2.57 20.01 10.33
N GLY A 222 1.72 18.99 10.23
CA GLY A 222 1.94 17.83 9.35
C GLY A 222 2.69 16.65 9.99
N GLU A 223 3.15 16.76 11.23
CA GLU A 223 3.86 15.66 11.92
C GLU A 223 2.92 14.46 12.17
N CYS A 224 1.70 14.71 12.63
CA CYS A 224 0.72 13.66 12.90
C CYS A 224 0.32 12.92 11.62
N LEU A 225 0.11 13.64 10.52
CA LEU A 225 -0.17 13.01 9.22
C LEU A 225 1.03 12.23 8.68
N SER A 226 2.25 12.71 8.92
CA SER A 226 3.47 12.00 8.54
C SER A 226 3.59 10.66 9.26
N GLU A 227 3.29 10.61 10.56
CA GLU A 227 3.24 9.36 11.35
C GLU A 227 2.25 8.36 10.72
N VAL A 228 1.04 8.80 10.40
CA VAL A 228 0.01 7.95 9.79
C VAL A 228 0.43 7.48 8.40
N THR A 229 1.05 8.34 7.60
CA THR A 229 1.61 7.98 6.28
C THR A 229 2.69 6.90 6.41
N VAL A 230 3.59 7.02 7.39
CA VAL A 230 4.62 5.99 7.67
C VAL A 230 3.96 4.67 8.09
N MET A 231 2.95 4.71 8.96
CA MET A 231 2.20 3.53 9.38
C MET A 231 1.55 2.80 8.20
N ILE A 232 0.83 3.53 7.32
CA ILE A 232 0.17 2.92 6.14
C ILE A 232 1.19 2.32 5.19
N ARG A 233 2.29 3.03 4.90
CA ARG A 233 3.39 2.50 4.08
C ARG A 233 3.98 1.23 4.68
N SER A 234 4.17 1.20 5.99
CA SER A 234 4.70 0.03 6.70
C SER A 234 3.78 -1.18 6.55
N LYS A 235 2.48 -1.01 6.80
CA LYS A 235 1.47 -2.07 6.65
C LYS A 235 1.35 -2.56 5.20
N PHE A 236 1.29 -1.65 4.24
CA PHE A 236 1.24 -2.00 2.81
C PHE A 236 2.46 -2.85 2.40
N ARG A 237 3.68 -2.42 2.78
CA ARG A 237 4.90 -3.19 2.51
C ARG A 237 4.88 -4.57 3.18
N ALA A 238 4.43 -4.65 4.43
CA ALA A 238 4.33 -5.92 5.15
C ALA A 238 3.38 -6.90 4.45
N TYR A 239 2.22 -6.44 3.99
CA TYR A 239 1.27 -7.29 3.25
C TYR A 239 1.79 -7.71 1.88
N VAL A 240 2.39 -6.79 1.12
CA VAL A 240 3.04 -7.11 -0.16
C VAL A 240 4.14 -8.16 0.04
N GLN A 241 4.99 -7.99 1.06
CA GLN A 241 6.06 -8.94 1.35
C GLN A 241 5.52 -10.33 1.71
N ALA A 242 4.46 -10.39 2.54
CA ALA A 242 3.84 -11.67 2.90
C ALA A 242 3.23 -12.38 1.68
N VAL A 243 2.63 -11.64 0.74
CA VAL A 243 2.16 -12.18 -0.54
C VAL A 243 3.34 -12.74 -1.34
N ILE A 244 4.40 -11.96 -1.53
CA ILE A 244 5.61 -12.39 -2.26
C ILE A 244 6.18 -13.68 -1.66
N ASP A 245 6.30 -13.78 -0.33
CA ASP A 245 6.82 -14.98 0.31
C ASP A 245 5.93 -16.20 0.04
N LYS A 246 4.60 -16.07 0.07
CA LYS A 246 3.69 -17.17 -0.30
C LYS A 246 3.82 -17.56 -1.78
N LEU A 247 3.98 -16.60 -2.69
CA LEU A 247 4.18 -16.88 -4.12
C LEU A 247 5.49 -17.65 -4.36
N VAL A 248 6.55 -17.29 -3.64
CA VAL A 248 7.84 -18.00 -3.71
C VAL A 248 7.71 -19.41 -3.16
N GLU A 249 6.95 -19.63 -2.09
CA GLU A 249 6.68 -20.98 -1.59
C GLU A 249 5.97 -21.88 -2.61
N ASN A 250 5.11 -21.32 -3.48
CA ASN A 250 4.53 -22.10 -4.59
C ASN A 250 5.60 -22.70 -5.50
N THR A 251 6.67 -21.95 -5.79
CA THR A 251 7.77 -22.45 -6.63
C THR A 251 8.51 -23.63 -5.98
N LYS A 252 8.41 -23.79 -4.65
CA LYS A 252 9.10 -24.82 -3.87
C LYS A 252 8.26 -26.09 -3.65
N LEU A 253 6.97 -26.08 -4.02
CA LEU A 253 6.05 -27.21 -3.82
C LEU A 253 6.44 -28.46 -4.60
N HIS A 254 6.96 -28.29 -5.83
CA HIS A 254 7.34 -29.39 -6.71
C HIS A 254 8.83 -29.34 -7.05
N ASN A 255 9.49 -30.50 -7.11
CA ASN A 255 10.91 -30.58 -7.50
C ASN A 255 11.15 -29.99 -8.91
N ALA A 256 10.19 -30.12 -9.81
CA ALA A 256 10.24 -29.60 -11.18
C ALA A 256 10.18 -28.06 -11.26
N THR A 257 9.70 -27.38 -10.22
CA THR A 257 9.64 -25.92 -10.15
C THR A 257 10.67 -25.35 -9.17
N LYS A 258 11.27 -26.20 -8.32
CA LYS A 258 12.22 -25.78 -7.30
C LYS A 258 13.58 -25.47 -7.90
N LEU A 259 13.89 -24.18 -8.01
CA LEU A 259 15.11 -23.65 -8.62
C LEU A 259 16.40 -24.36 -8.18
N LYS A 260 16.59 -24.52 -6.87
CA LYS A 260 17.76 -25.22 -6.30
C LYS A 260 17.88 -26.67 -6.81
N LYS A 261 16.76 -27.38 -6.96
CA LYS A 261 16.76 -28.77 -7.47
C LYS A 261 17.07 -28.81 -8.96
N ILE A 262 16.44 -27.93 -9.74
CA ILE A 262 16.70 -27.81 -11.18
C ILE A 262 18.19 -27.57 -11.46
N ILE A 263 18.82 -26.70 -10.68
CA ILE A 263 20.26 -26.39 -10.80
C ILE A 263 21.13 -27.57 -10.32
N GLN A 264 20.80 -28.19 -9.19
CA GLN A 264 21.57 -29.31 -8.63
C GLN A 264 21.58 -30.54 -9.54
N ASP A 265 20.47 -30.82 -10.22
CA ASP A 265 20.34 -31.97 -11.12
C ASP A 265 21.06 -31.75 -12.47
N ALA A 266 21.71 -30.60 -12.66
CA ALA A 266 22.54 -30.32 -13.83
C ALA A 266 23.86 -31.09 -13.76
N LYS A 267 24.11 -31.97 -14.74
CA LYS A 267 25.41 -32.62 -14.94
C LYS A 267 26.38 -31.64 -15.61
N GLU A 268 27.69 -31.90 -15.45
CA GLU A 268 28.75 -31.02 -15.96
C GLU A 268 28.71 -30.78 -17.48
N ASN A 269 28.34 -31.82 -18.25
CA ASN A 269 28.26 -31.77 -19.72
C ASN A 269 26.87 -31.38 -20.26
N VAL A 270 25.99 -30.88 -19.41
CA VAL A 270 24.63 -30.52 -19.84
C VAL A 270 24.65 -29.36 -20.82
N VAL A 271 23.90 -29.51 -21.91
CA VAL A 271 23.68 -28.47 -22.93
C VAL A 271 22.67 -27.45 -22.39
N GLU A 272 22.83 -26.17 -22.76
CA GLU A 272 21.94 -25.09 -22.31
C GLU A 272 20.46 -25.36 -22.68
N SER A 273 20.19 -25.95 -23.84
CA SER A 273 18.84 -26.32 -24.27
C SER A 273 18.16 -27.28 -23.29
N ASP A 274 18.90 -28.23 -22.71
CA ASP A 274 18.38 -29.19 -21.73
C ASP A 274 18.10 -28.53 -20.38
N LEU A 275 18.85 -27.49 -20.02
CA LEU A 275 18.58 -26.68 -18.83
C LEU A 275 17.34 -25.82 -19.03
N ARG A 276 17.21 -25.17 -20.19
CA ARG A 276 16.02 -24.39 -20.53
C ARG A 276 14.76 -25.27 -20.53
N ARG A 277 14.84 -26.48 -21.09
CA ARG A 277 13.74 -27.47 -21.02
C ARG A 277 13.37 -27.84 -19.59
N ARG A 278 14.35 -27.99 -18.69
CA ARG A 278 14.10 -28.29 -17.27
C ARG A 278 13.54 -27.11 -16.48
N MET A 279 13.87 -25.88 -16.88
CA MET A 279 13.29 -24.66 -16.30
C MET A 279 11.86 -24.40 -16.76
N GLN A 280 11.39 -25.07 -17.82
CA GLN A 280 10.09 -24.82 -18.42
C GLN A 280 8.90 -24.91 -17.45
N PRO A 281 8.80 -25.90 -16.53
CA PRO A 281 7.70 -25.93 -15.56
C PRO A 281 7.71 -24.75 -14.60
N LEU A 282 8.89 -24.26 -14.19
CA LEU A 282 9.02 -23.06 -13.38
C LEU A 282 8.60 -21.82 -14.18
N LYS A 283 9.04 -21.70 -15.44
CA LYS A 283 8.66 -20.59 -16.31
C LYS A 283 7.13 -20.51 -16.48
N GLU A 284 6.47 -21.63 -16.74
CA GLU A 284 5.00 -21.69 -16.89
C GLU A 284 4.28 -21.31 -15.58
N LEU A 285 4.77 -21.80 -14.44
CA LEU A 285 4.23 -21.42 -13.13
C LEU A 285 4.36 -19.91 -12.88
N LEU A 286 5.53 -19.32 -13.18
CA LEU A 286 5.78 -17.89 -12.99
C LEU A 286 4.89 -17.07 -13.91
N ALA A 287 4.81 -17.41 -15.20
CA ALA A 287 3.94 -16.70 -16.15
C ALA A 287 2.47 -16.74 -15.71
N GLY A 288 1.94 -17.92 -15.39
CA GLY A 288 0.55 -18.04 -14.92
C GLY A 288 0.30 -17.31 -13.60
N THR A 289 1.30 -17.21 -12.72
CA THR A 289 1.20 -16.41 -11.50
C THR A 289 1.16 -14.92 -11.82
N ILE A 290 1.98 -14.44 -12.76
CA ILE A 290 2.00 -13.04 -13.20
C ILE A 290 0.64 -12.66 -13.83
N ASP A 291 0.08 -13.54 -14.68
CA ASP A 291 -1.26 -13.34 -15.27
C ASP A 291 -2.34 -13.23 -14.18
N GLN A 292 -2.28 -14.11 -13.17
CA GLN A 292 -3.21 -14.11 -12.05
C GLN A 292 -3.10 -12.81 -11.22
N LEU A 293 -1.89 -12.32 -10.99
CA LEU A 293 -1.64 -11.06 -10.31
C LEU A 293 -2.19 -9.87 -11.10
N HIS A 294 -1.99 -9.86 -12.41
CA HIS A 294 -2.50 -8.79 -13.29
C HIS A 294 -4.03 -8.73 -13.27
N ALA A 295 -4.71 -9.87 -13.16
CA ALA A 295 -6.17 -9.91 -13.08
C ALA A 295 -6.76 -9.27 -11.81
N VAL A 296 -5.98 -9.12 -10.73
CA VAL A 296 -6.47 -8.66 -9.42
C VAL A 296 -5.81 -7.37 -8.90
N LEU A 297 -4.59 -7.06 -9.33
CA LEU A 297 -3.81 -5.92 -8.84
C LEU A 297 -3.82 -4.76 -9.84
N GLU A 298 -4.01 -3.54 -9.35
CA GLU A 298 -3.84 -2.32 -10.14
C GLU A 298 -2.38 -2.19 -10.61
N THR A 299 -2.15 -1.53 -11.77
CA THR A 299 -0.85 -1.43 -12.45
C THR A 299 0.34 -1.19 -11.51
N GLN A 300 0.25 -0.21 -10.62
CA GLN A 300 1.35 0.09 -9.71
C GLN A 300 1.58 -1.01 -8.65
N VAL A 301 0.52 -1.56 -8.09
CA VAL A 301 0.62 -2.65 -7.10
C VAL A 301 1.15 -3.92 -7.78
N PHE A 302 0.67 -4.20 -8.99
CA PHE A 302 1.15 -5.30 -9.84
C PHE A 302 2.66 -5.20 -10.08
N VAL A 303 3.15 -4.03 -10.50
CA VAL A 303 4.59 -3.81 -10.73
C VAL A 303 5.39 -4.02 -9.45
N ILE A 304 4.93 -3.46 -8.32
CA ILE A 304 5.59 -3.62 -7.01
C ILE A 304 5.69 -5.11 -6.63
N VAL A 305 4.60 -5.87 -6.75
CA VAL A 305 4.56 -7.29 -6.39
C VAL A 305 5.43 -8.11 -7.34
N CYS A 306 5.35 -7.89 -8.66
CA CYS A 306 6.16 -8.64 -9.62
C CYS A 306 7.66 -8.38 -9.45
N ARG A 307 8.07 -7.12 -9.28
CA ARG A 307 9.48 -6.77 -9.02
C ARG A 307 9.98 -7.37 -7.70
N GLY A 308 9.16 -7.33 -6.65
CA GLY A 308 9.50 -7.94 -5.37
C GLY A 308 9.59 -9.47 -5.45
N PHE A 309 8.71 -10.11 -6.23
CA PHE A 309 8.76 -11.55 -6.48
C PHE A 309 10.03 -11.94 -7.24
N TRP A 310 10.36 -11.20 -8.30
CA TRP A 310 11.59 -11.38 -9.07
C TRP A 310 12.85 -11.20 -8.20
N ASP A 311 12.90 -10.14 -7.39
CA ASP A 311 14.02 -9.89 -6.48
C ASP A 311 14.19 -11.02 -5.46
N ARG A 312 13.09 -11.50 -4.90
CA ARG A 312 13.10 -12.61 -3.93
C ARG A 312 13.57 -13.93 -4.54
N MET A 313 13.21 -14.22 -5.79
CA MET A 313 13.76 -15.36 -6.54
C MET A 313 15.28 -15.21 -6.72
N GLY A 314 15.75 -14.00 -7.05
CA GLY A 314 17.17 -13.67 -7.10
C GLY A 314 17.87 -13.88 -5.76
N GLN A 315 17.24 -13.50 -4.65
CA GLN A 315 17.78 -13.70 -3.31
C GLN A 315 17.93 -15.20 -2.95
N ASP A 316 16.98 -16.04 -3.34
CA ASP A 316 17.10 -17.50 -3.16
C ASP A 316 18.25 -18.09 -4.01
N MET A 317 18.56 -17.50 -5.16
CA MET A 317 19.74 -17.86 -5.96
C MET A 317 21.05 -17.39 -5.32
N LEU A 318 21.11 -16.16 -4.79
CA LEU A 318 22.30 -15.65 -4.09
C LEU A 318 22.71 -16.59 -2.96
N LYS A 319 21.75 -16.92 -2.07
CA LYS A 319 21.99 -17.85 -0.96
C LYS A 319 22.52 -19.20 -1.47
N PHE A 320 21.95 -19.70 -2.58
CA PHE A 320 22.42 -20.95 -3.17
C PHE A 320 23.88 -20.87 -3.67
N LEU A 321 24.27 -19.76 -4.29
CA LEU A 321 25.63 -19.56 -4.82
C LEU A 321 26.65 -19.32 -3.71
N GLU A 322 26.29 -18.54 -2.68
CA GLU A 322 27.14 -18.29 -1.52
C GLU A 322 27.51 -19.57 -0.77
N ASP A 323 26.54 -20.49 -0.64
CA ASP A 323 26.71 -21.78 0.03
C ASP A 323 27.64 -22.75 -0.72
N ARG A 324 27.88 -22.56 -2.03
CA ARG A 324 28.38 -23.62 -2.94
C ARG A 324 29.39 -23.11 -3.99
N LYS A 325 30.40 -22.37 -3.54
CA LYS A 325 31.36 -21.64 -4.39
C LYS A 325 32.20 -22.47 -5.38
N GLU A 326 32.29 -23.80 -5.24
CA GLU A 326 33.29 -24.62 -5.97
C GLU A 326 32.74 -25.44 -7.16
N ASN A 327 31.42 -25.52 -7.36
CA ASN A 327 30.84 -26.40 -8.39
C ASN A 327 30.59 -25.70 -9.73
N ARG A 328 31.54 -25.87 -10.67
CA ARG A 328 31.51 -25.24 -12.01
C ARG A 328 30.25 -25.54 -12.83
N SER A 329 29.72 -26.75 -12.73
CA SER A 329 28.47 -27.15 -13.41
C SER A 329 27.25 -26.35 -12.93
N TRP A 330 27.21 -26.00 -11.64
CA TRP A 330 26.13 -25.22 -11.04
C TRP A 330 26.21 -23.74 -11.40
N TYR A 331 27.41 -23.18 -11.65
CA TYR A 331 27.54 -21.82 -12.20
C TYR A 331 26.93 -21.72 -13.59
N LYS A 332 27.21 -22.68 -14.47
CA LYS A 332 26.62 -22.73 -15.82
C LYS A 332 25.10 -22.84 -15.75
N ALA A 333 24.59 -23.75 -14.92
CA ALA A 333 23.15 -23.92 -14.72
C ALA A 333 22.49 -22.68 -14.09
N SER A 334 23.17 -22.02 -13.15
CA SER A 334 22.69 -20.79 -12.51
C SER A 334 22.63 -19.62 -13.49
N ARG A 335 23.60 -19.46 -14.40
CA ARG A 335 23.55 -18.44 -15.46
C ARG A 335 22.31 -18.59 -16.33
N VAL A 336 22.03 -19.82 -16.80
CA VAL A 336 20.84 -20.11 -17.60
C VAL A 336 19.57 -19.83 -16.79
N ALA A 337 19.54 -20.22 -15.53
CA ALA A 337 18.40 -20.02 -14.66
C ALA A 337 18.08 -18.53 -14.43
N VAL A 338 19.10 -17.68 -14.19
CA VAL A 338 18.94 -16.22 -14.09
C VAL A 338 18.35 -15.66 -15.38
N THR A 339 18.90 -16.02 -16.54
CA THR A 339 18.40 -15.54 -17.82
C THR A 339 16.93 -15.93 -18.03
N VAL A 340 16.54 -17.16 -17.69
CA VAL A 340 15.13 -17.58 -17.80
C VAL A 340 14.22 -16.80 -16.85
N LEU A 341 14.65 -16.52 -15.61
CA LEU A 341 13.86 -15.69 -14.69
C LEU A 341 13.68 -14.28 -15.23
N ASP A 342 14.77 -13.65 -15.67
CA ASP A 342 14.76 -12.29 -16.20
C ASP A 342 13.88 -12.17 -17.43
N ASP A 343 14.06 -13.09 -18.40
CA ASP A 343 13.25 -13.15 -19.61
C ASP A 343 11.77 -13.35 -19.25
N THR A 344 11.45 -14.21 -18.27
CA THR A 344 10.07 -14.51 -17.90
C THR A 344 9.39 -13.31 -17.26
N PHE A 345 9.99 -12.69 -16.23
CA PHE A 345 9.39 -11.52 -15.59
C PHE A 345 9.29 -10.33 -16.54
N ALA A 346 10.38 -9.99 -17.24
CA ALA A 346 10.40 -8.85 -18.16
C ALA A 346 9.41 -9.04 -19.32
N SER A 347 9.41 -10.21 -19.98
CA SER A 347 8.51 -10.45 -21.12
C SER A 347 7.03 -10.50 -20.71
N GLN A 348 6.70 -11.14 -19.58
CA GLN A 348 5.31 -11.24 -19.14
C GLN A 348 4.77 -9.89 -18.67
N MET A 349 5.55 -9.13 -17.90
CA MET A 349 5.17 -7.78 -17.52
C MET A 349 5.00 -6.89 -18.75
N GLN A 350 5.94 -6.95 -19.71
CA GLN A 350 5.88 -6.18 -20.95
C GLN A 350 4.68 -6.57 -21.83
N GLN A 351 4.35 -7.86 -21.89
CA GLN A 351 3.19 -8.35 -22.63
C GLN A 351 1.86 -7.83 -22.06
N LEU A 352 1.74 -7.79 -20.72
CA LEU A 352 0.49 -7.43 -20.05
C LEU A 352 0.29 -5.91 -19.97
N LEU A 353 1.35 -5.14 -19.70
CA LEU A 353 1.25 -3.70 -19.48
C LEU A 353 1.70 -2.85 -20.69
N GLY A 354 2.46 -3.42 -21.63
CA GLY A 354 2.90 -2.72 -22.83
C GLY A 354 3.54 -1.37 -22.53
N ASN A 355 2.96 -0.31 -23.09
CA ASN A 355 3.45 1.07 -22.95
C ASN A 355 3.21 1.71 -21.57
N ALA A 356 2.47 1.04 -20.68
CA ALA A 356 2.23 1.54 -19.32
C ALA A 356 3.43 1.32 -18.37
N LEU A 357 4.40 0.50 -18.77
CA LEU A 357 5.65 0.28 -18.02
C LEU A 357 6.67 1.37 -18.29
N GLN A 358 7.39 1.77 -17.25
CA GLN A 358 8.60 2.57 -17.38
C GLN A 358 9.82 1.65 -17.56
N GLU A 359 10.90 2.16 -18.16
CA GLU A 359 12.13 1.39 -18.37
C GLU A 359 12.66 0.78 -17.06
N LYS A 360 12.63 1.58 -15.98
CA LYS A 360 13.01 1.14 -14.63
C LYS A 360 12.17 -0.02 -14.07
N ASP A 361 10.95 -0.22 -14.59
CA ASP A 361 10.02 -1.24 -14.10
C ASP A 361 10.37 -2.64 -14.62
N VAL A 362 11.04 -2.72 -15.78
CA VAL A 362 11.54 -3.97 -16.39
C VAL A 362 13.03 -4.22 -16.13
N GLU A 363 13.75 -3.24 -15.55
CA GLU A 363 15.14 -3.43 -15.13
C GLU A 363 15.27 -4.52 -14.06
N PRO A 364 16.27 -5.41 -14.17
CA PRO A 364 16.51 -6.46 -13.18
C PRO A 364 16.67 -5.92 -11.75
N PRO A 365 15.99 -6.51 -10.76
CA PRO A 365 16.13 -6.11 -9.36
C PRO A 365 17.54 -6.30 -8.78
N ARG A 366 17.78 -5.67 -7.62
CA ARG A 366 19.10 -5.63 -6.98
C ARG A 366 19.70 -7.02 -6.76
N CYS A 367 18.94 -7.96 -6.22
CA CYS A 367 19.48 -9.30 -5.97
C CYS A 367 19.88 -10.00 -7.27
N ILE A 368 19.13 -9.81 -8.35
CA ILE A 368 19.47 -10.38 -9.67
C ILE A 368 20.76 -9.79 -10.21
N LEU A 369 20.94 -8.47 -10.11
CA LEU A 369 22.19 -7.81 -10.52
C LEU A 369 23.40 -8.34 -9.74
N GLU A 370 23.22 -8.60 -8.45
CA GLU A 370 24.26 -9.21 -7.61
C GLU A 370 24.56 -10.66 -8.02
N VAL A 371 23.54 -11.47 -8.34
CA VAL A 371 23.73 -12.82 -8.88
C VAL A 371 24.56 -12.76 -10.16
N ARG A 372 24.19 -11.86 -11.10
CA ARG A 372 24.93 -11.66 -12.36
C ARG A 372 26.39 -11.30 -12.09
N SER A 373 26.66 -10.41 -11.13
CA SER A 373 28.02 -10.03 -10.73
C SER A 373 28.82 -11.22 -10.20
N MET A 374 28.26 -12.03 -9.30
CA MET A 374 28.92 -13.25 -8.79
C MET A 374 29.20 -14.25 -9.92
N LEU A 375 28.23 -14.46 -10.81
CA LEU A 375 28.38 -15.39 -11.94
C LEU A 375 29.40 -14.90 -12.98
N CYS A 376 29.65 -13.59 -13.12
CA CYS A 376 30.62 -13.03 -14.05
C CYS A 376 32.08 -13.09 -13.55
N LYS A 377 32.32 -12.98 -12.24
CA LYS A 377 33.68 -12.94 -11.66
C LYS A 377 34.52 -14.19 -11.96
N ASP A 378 33.92 -15.38 -12.02
CA ASP A 378 34.64 -16.61 -12.37
C ASP A 378 35.03 -16.72 -13.86
N GLY A 379 34.50 -15.86 -14.73
CA GLY A 379 34.93 -15.79 -16.13
C GLY A 379 36.30 -15.13 -16.32
N MET A 380 36.70 -14.23 -15.41
CA MET A 380 37.93 -13.44 -15.54
C MET A 380 39.15 -14.13 -14.92
N ASN A 381 38.97 -14.90 -13.84
CA ASN A 381 40.05 -15.67 -13.20
C ASN A 381 40.67 -16.74 -14.12
N HIS A 382 40.03 -17.07 -15.24
CA HIS A 382 40.53 -18.06 -16.20
C HIS A 382 41.28 -17.49 -17.40
N LYS A 383 41.24 -16.18 -17.66
CA LYS A 383 42.07 -15.58 -18.72
C LYS A 383 43.52 -15.33 -18.28
N GLU A 384 43.79 -15.32 -16.98
CA GLU A 384 45.14 -15.07 -16.45
C GLU A 384 45.96 -16.34 -16.15
N ASN A 385 45.35 -17.54 -16.15
CA ASN A 385 46.02 -18.77 -15.73
C ASN A 385 46.43 -19.75 -16.85
N ASN A 386 46.46 -19.31 -18.12
CA ASN A 386 46.81 -20.18 -19.26
C ASN A 386 48.09 -19.78 -20.02
N TYR A 387 49.04 -19.11 -19.35
CA TYR A 387 50.36 -18.79 -19.91
C TYR A 387 51.51 -19.29 -19.05
N TYR A 388 51.54 -20.58 -18.66
CA TYR A 388 52.78 -21.27 -18.29
C TYR A 388 52.60 -22.79 -18.42
N TYR A 389 52.87 -23.34 -19.61
CA TYR A 389 53.80 -24.45 -19.89
C TYR A 389 53.79 -24.80 -21.37
#